data_AF-A0A7S2F7E9-F1
#
_entry.id   AF-A0A7S2F7E9-F1
#
_cell.length_a   1.000
_cell.length_b   1.000
_cell.length_c   1.000
_cell.angle_alpha   90.00
_cell.angle_beta   90.00
_cell.angle_gamma   90.00
#
_symmetry.space_group_name_H-M   'P 1'
#
loop_
_entity.id
_entity.type
_entity.pdbx_description
1 polymer ?
#
loop_
_entity_poly.entity_id
_entity_poly.type
_entity_poly.pdbx_seq_one_letter_code
_entity_poly.pdbx_strand_id
1 'polypeptide(L)'
;LDMGFEPQIRRLVLQRDMPPKSRRQTLLFSATFPHSIQQLAREFMRHYTWIGVGRVGSTVSAITQEFELATNDKRHKLQLLCQALATKRDSPSALALVFVQKKHVARWVANQLCKEMGVSAESI
;
A
#
# COMPACT_ATOMS: atom_id res chain seq x y z
N LEU A 1 6.40 -6.02 10.61
CA LEU A 1 7.87 -5.84 10.43
C LEU A 1 8.30 -6.82 9.34
N ASP A 2 7.60 -6.74 8.21
CA ASP A 2 7.44 -7.87 7.28
C ASP A 2 8.65 -8.12 6.40
N MET A 3 9.59 -7.17 6.38
CA MET A 3 10.86 -7.30 5.65
C MET A 3 11.98 -7.93 6.50
N GLY A 4 11.70 -8.39 7.73
CA GLY A 4 12.67 -9.15 8.53
C GLY A 4 13.81 -8.33 9.14
N PHE A 5 13.69 -7.01 9.20
CA PHE A 5 14.71 -6.12 9.77
C PHE A 5 14.74 -6.05 11.31
N GLU A 6 13.87 -6.79 11.98
CA GLU A 6 13.73 -6.72 13.44
C GLU A 6 15.04 -7.07 14.16
N PRO A 7 15.74 -8.16 13.80
CA PRO A 7 17.01 -8.51 14.45
C PRO A 7 18.07 -7.41 14.29
N GLN A 8 18.12 -6.75 13.12
CA GLN A 8 19.06 -5.68 12.83
C GLN A 8 18.75 -4.44 13.67
N ILE A 9 17.48 -4.05 13.77
CA ILE A 9 17.05 -2.90 14.60
C ILE A 9 17.37 -3.18 16.07
N ARG A 10 17.05 -4.39 16.57
CA ARG A 10 17.39 -4.78 17.94
C ARG A 10 18.88 -4.70 18.22
N ARG A 11 19.71 -5.19 17.30
CA ARG A 11 21.18 -5.08 17.41
C ARG A 11 21.61 -3.62 17.50
N LEU A 12 21.10 -2.74 16.64
CA LEU A 12 21.44 -1.31 16.65
C LEU A 12 20.99 -0.58 17.92
N VAL A 13 19.80 -0.89 18.43
CA VAL A 13 19.18 -0.13 19.53
C VAL A 13 19.60 -0.65 20.92
N LEU A 14 19.91 -1.94 21.03
CA LEU A 14 20.18 -2.62 22.30
C LEU A 14 21.62 -3.12 22.46
N GLN A 15 22.31 -3.47 21.37
CA GLN A 15 23.62 -4.13 21.40
C GLN A 15 24.77 -3.24 20.89
N ARG A 16 24.50 -1.95 20.67
CA ARG A 16 25.48 -0.96 20.23
C ARG A 16 25.50 0.21 21.21
N ASP A 17 26.33 1.20 20.93
CA ASP A 17 26.62 2.34 21.82
C ASP A 17 25.48 3.35 21.95
N MET A 18 24.24 2.95 21.66
CA MET A 18 23.08 3.81 21.84
C MET A 18 22.81 3.97 23.35
N PRO A 19 22.72 5.21 23.88
CA PRO A 19 22.42 5.43 25.30
C PRO A 19 21.14 4.72 25.72
N PRO A 20 21.01 4.21 26.95
CA PRO A 20 19.81 3.48 27.38
C PRO A 20 18.56 4.33 27.19
N LYS A 21 17.39 3.68 26.96
CA LYS A 21 16.12 4.38 26.70
C LYS A 21 15.70 5.39 27.77
N SER A 22 16.27 5.32 28.97
CA SER A 22 16.08 6.30 30.04
C SER A 22 16.78 7.64 29.80
N ARG A 23 17.84 7.64 28.99
CA ARG A 23 18.73 8.78 28.69
C ARG A 23 18.62 9.27 27.24
N ARG A 24 17.66 8.77 26.47
CA ARG A 24 17.38 9.20 25.09
C ARG A 24 15.88 9.34 24.86
N GLN A 25 15.51 10.23 23.95
CA GLN A 25 14.16 10.28 23.40
C GLN A 25 14.12 9.44 22.12
N THR A 26 13.06 8.65 21.95
CA THR A 26 12.87 7.80 20.77
C THR A 26 11.46 8.03 20.25
N LEU A 27 11.35 8.25 18.94
CA LEU A 27 10.08 8.40 18.23
C LEU A 27 9.93 7.20 17.30
N LEU A 28 8.75 6.57 17.32
CA LEU A 28 8.42 5.45 16.43
C LEU A 28 7.27 5.88 15.52
N PHE A 29 7.54 5.92 14.23
CA PHE A 29 6.54 6.22 13.20
C PHE A 29 6.14 4.92 12.50
N SER A 30 4.83 4.65 12.44
CA SER A 30 4.33 3.48 11.73
C SER A 30 2.95 3.74 11.15
N ALA A 31 2.74 3.30 9.91
CA ALA A 31 1.44 3.38 9.24
C ALA A 31 0.44 2.34 9.77
N THR A 32 0.94 1.25 10.36
CA THR A 32 0.15 0.21 11.00
C THR A 32 0.68 -0.05 12.41
N PHE A 33 -0.14 -0.59 13.31
CA PHE A 33 0.27 -0.82 14.71
C PHE A 33 -0.03 -2.25 15.20
N PRO A 34 0.45 -3.29 14.47
CA PRO A 34 0.27 -4.67 14.90
C PRO A 34 1.07 -4.97 16.17
N HIS A 35 0.75 -6.07 16.83
CA HIS A 35 1.34 -6.45 18.12
C HIS A 35 2.88 -6.41 18.15
N SER A 36 3.55 -6.83 17.07
CA SER A 36 5.02 -6.79 16.96
C SER A 36 5.58 -5.37 17.06
N ILE A 37 4.93 -4.38 16.44
CA ILE A 37 5.33 -2.97 16.55
C ILE A 37 5.06 -2.42 17.95
N GLN A 38 3.97 -2.85 18.60
CA GLN A 38 3.68 -2.48 19.98
C GLN A 38 4.74 -2.98 20.96
N GLN A 39 5.23 -4.21 20.76
CA GLN A 39 6.34 -4.77 21.53
C GLN A 39 7.62 -3.95 21.37
N LEU A 40 7.96 -3.55 20.14
CA LEU A 40 9.14 -2.73 19.88
C LEU A 40 9.02 -1.33 20.48
N ALA A 41 7.85 -0.71 20.42
CA ALA A 41 7.62 0.58 21.06
C ALA A 41 7.86 0.51 22.58
N ARG A 42 7.33 -0.53 23.25
CA ARG A 42 7.57 -0.77 24.69
C ARG A 42 9.04 -1.01 25.02
N GLU A 43 9.74 -1.70 24.13
CA GLU A 43 11.12 -2.05 24.34
C GLU A 43 12.06 -0.87 24.15
N PHE A 44 11.88 -0.09 23.09
CA PHE A 44 12.81 0.96 22.67
C PHE A 44 12.52 2.34 23.28
N MET A 45 11.26 2.62 23.64
CA MET A 45 10.83 3.92 24.13
C MET A 45 10.59 3.91 25.66
N ARG A 46 10.76 5.06 26.30
CA ARG A 46 10.43 5.29 27.72
C ARG A 46 9.08 5.99 27.81
N HIS A 47 8.13 5.43 28.56
CA HIS A 47 6.79 5.98 28.82
C HIS A 47 6.17 6.67 27.58
N TYR A 48 6.08 5.93 26.46
CA TYR A 48 5.63 6.51 25.21
C TYR A 48 4.15 6.91 25.26
N THR A 49 3.81 8.02 24.60
CA THR A 49 2.43 8.39 24.30
C THR A 49 2.13 7.99 22.86
N TRP A 50 0.98 7.36 22.64
CA TRP A 50 0.53 6.98 21.30
C TRP A 50 -0.37 8.09 20.73
N ILE A 51 -0.04 8.52 19.51
CA ILE A 51 -0.84 9.49 18.74
C ILE A 51 -1.20 8.81 17.43
N GLY A 52 -2.50 8.60 17.21
CA GLY A 52 -3.04 8.04 15.97
C GLY A 52 -3.94 9.04 15.27
N VAL A 53 -3.74 9.22 13.97
CA VAL A 53 -4.63 10.02 13.11
C VAL A 53 -5.41 9.04 12.22
N GLY A 54 -6.73 8.99 12.39
CA GLY A 54 -7.61 8.07 11.63
C GLY A 54 -7.67 6.63 12.19
N ARG A 55 -8.20 5.69 11.38
CA ARG A 55 -8.23 4.25 11.72
C ARG A 55 -6.89 3.60 11.36
N VAL A 56 -6.08 3.31 12.38
CA VAL A 56 -4.79 2.63 12.21
C VAL A 56 -5.01 1.16 11.81
N GLY A 57 -4.50 0.76 10.64
CA GLY A 57 -4.54 -0.64 10.19
C GLY A 57 -5.80 -1.09 9.45
N SER A 58 -6.69 -0.17 9.05
CA SER A 58 -7.85 -0.49 8.22
C SER A 58 -7.90 0.45 7.02
N THR A 59 -8.28 -0.08 5.86
CA THR A 59 -8.69 0.77 4.73
C THR A 59 -9.77 1.72 5.22
N VAL A 60 -9.62 3.01 4.92
CA VAL A 60 -10.61 4.02 5.30
C VAL A 60 -11.98 3.51 4.83
N SER A 61 -12.98 3.46 5.71
CA SER A 61 -14.34 2.99 5.40
C SER A 61 -15.03 3.80 4.28
N ALA A 62 -14.36 4.81 3.76
CA ALA A 62 -14.74 5.61 2.60
C ALA A 62 -14.41 4.95 1.25
N ILE A 63 -13.68 3.82 1.22
CA ILE A 63 -13.35 3.13 -0.03
C ILE A 63 -14.38 2.04 -0.32
N THR A 64 -15.19 2.23 -1.36
CA THR A 64 -16.05 1.18 -1.92
C THR A 64 -15.19 0.17 -2.68
N GLN A 65 -15.39 -1.12 -2.39
CA GLN A 65 -14.68 -2.22 -3.05
C GLN A 65 -15.68 -3.12 -3.75
N GLU A 66 -15.44 -3.38 -5.03
CA GLU A 66 -16.27 -4.25 -5.87
C GLU A 66 -15.38 -5.38 -6.42
N PHE A 67 -15.92 -6.59 -6.49
CA PHE A 67 -15.21 -7.79 -6.95
C PHE A 67 -15.91 -8.37 -8.16
N GLU A 68 -15.16 -8.55 -9.24
CA GLU A 68 -15.64 -9.15 -10.49
C GLU A 68 -14.95 -10.50 -10.73
N LEU A 69 -15.75 -11.53 -11.02
CA LEU A 69 -15.22 -12.85 -11.33
C LEU A 69 -14.73 -12.88 -12.78
N ALA A 70 -13.43 -13.16 -12.96
CA ALA A 70 -12.81 -13.25 -14.27
C ALA A 70 -12.19 -14.62 -14.50
N THR A 71 -12.18 -15.07 -15.76
CA THR A 71 -11.38 -16.23 -16.16
C THR A 71 -9.89 -15.87 -16.17
N ASN A 72 -9.00 -16.87 -16.26
CA ASN A 72 -7.56 -16.59 -16.35
C ASN A 72 -7.09 -16.06 -17.72
N ASP A 73 -8.03 -15.79 -18.64
CA ASP A 73 -7.72 -15.16 -19.91
C ASP A 73 -7.51 -13.65 -19.75
N LYS A 74 -6.36 -13.17 -20.23
CA LYS A 74 -6.01 -11.74 -20.20
C LYS A 74 -6.96 -10.88 -21.04
N ARG A 75 -7.54 -11.41 -22.13
CA ARG A 75 -8.47 -10.64 -22.96
C ARG A 75 -9.81 -10.45 -22.26
N HIS A 76 -10.32 -11.48 -21.60
CA HIS A 76 -11.51 -11.37 -20.78
C HIS A 76 -11.32 -10.36 -19.64
N LYS A 77 -10.19 -10.40 -18.92
CA LYS A 77 -9.87 -9.40 -17.88
C LYS A 77 -9.81 -7.96 -18.43
N LEU A 78 -9.28 -7.79 -19.64
CA LEU A 78 -9.24 -6.48 -20.31
C LEU A 78 -10.65 -5.97 -20.64
N GLN A 79 -11.54 -6.82 -21.14
CA GLN A 79 -12.92 -6.44 -21.42
C GLN A 79 -13.65 -5.97 -20.15
N LEU A 80 -13.49 -6.69 -19.04
CA LEU A 80 -14.05 -6.29 -17.74
C LEU A 80 -13.47 -4.95 -17.27
N LEU A 81 -12.17 -4.73 -17.45
CA LEU A 81 -11.54 -3.43 -17.14
C LEU A 81 -12.15 -2.30 -17.99
N CYS A 82 -12.32 -2.50 -19.29
CA CYS A 82 -12.93 -1.51 -20.18
C CYS A 82 -14.36 -1.17 -19.74
N GLN A 83 -15.16 -2.16 -19.35
CA GLN A 83 -16.52 -1.97 -18.83
C GLN A 83 -16.52 -1.16 -17.52
N ALA A 84 -15.62 -1.50 -16.58
CA ALA A 84 -15.49 -0.79 -15.32
C ALA A 84 -15.09 0.69 -15.55
N LEU A 85 -14.16 0.96 -16.46
CA LEU A 85 -13.74 2.32 -16.80
C LEU A 85 -14.84 3.10 -17.53
N ALA A 86 -15.60 2.46 -18.42
CA ALA A 86 -16.71 3.09 -19.14
C ALA A 86 -17.81 3.57 -18.18
N THR A 87 -18.14 2.77 -17.16
CA THR A 87 -19.16 3.09 -16.14
C THR A 87 -18.81 4.33 -15.31
N LYS A 88 -17.52 4.69 -15.23
CA LYS A 88 -17.03 5.84 -14.45
C LYS A 88 -16.67 7.05 -15.32
N ARG A 89 -16.92 6.99 -16.63
CA ARG A 89 -16.49 8.00 -17.63
C ARG A 89 -17.26 9.32 -17.55
N ASP A 90 -18.43 9.34 -16.92
CA ASP A 90 -19.26 10.55 -16.81
C ASP A 90 -18.68 11.63 -15.89
N SER A 91 -17.55 11.36 -15.22
CA SER A 91 -16.78 12.35 -14.48
C SER A 91 -15.62 12.90 -15.34
N PRO A 92 -15.67 14.16 -15.79
CA PRO A 92 -14.69 14.75 -16.71
C PRO A 92 -13.23 14.83 -16.21
N SER A 93 -12.95 14.35 -14.99
CA SER A 93 -11.61 14.35 -14.35
C SER A 93 -11.24 13.00 -13.72
N ALA A 94 -11.94 11.91 -14.07
CA ALA A 94 -11.67 10.60 -13.49
C ALA A 94 -10.34 10.00 -14.01
N LEU A 95 -9.26 10.19 -13.24
CA LEU A 95 -8.02 9.44 -13.40
C LEU A 95 -8.15 8.06 -12.73
N ALA A 96 -7.71 7.02 -13.41
CA ALA A 96 -7.71 5.66 -12.89
C ALA A 96 -6.28 5.11 -12.79
N LEU A 97 -5.97 4.42 -11.69
CA LEU A 97 -4.72 3.70 -11.51
C LEU A 97 -4.99 2.19 -11.58
N VAL A 98 -4.41 1.53 -12.58
CA VAL A 98 -4.59 0.09 -12.82
C VAL A 98 -3.33 -0.66 -12.42
N PHE A 99 -3.43 -1.50 -11.40
CA PHE A 99 -2.33 -2.36 -10.97
C PHE A 99 -2.34 -3.69 -11.73
N VAL A 100 -1.16 -4.11 -12.17
CA VAL A 100 -0.93 -5.42 -12.80
C VAL A 100 0.32 -6.07 -12.25
N GLN A 101 0.42 -7.40 -12.37
CA GLN A 101 1.50 -8.16 -11.72
C GLN A 101 2.89 -7.99 -12.37
N LYS A 102 2.96 -7.81 -13.70
CA LYS A 102 4.23 -7.78 -14.45
C LYS A 102 4.32 -6.53 -15.32
N LYS A 103 5.51 -5.93 -15.39
CA LYS A 103 5.77 -4.70 -16.18
C LYS A 103 5.35 -4.81 -17.66
N HIS A 104 5.65 -5.92 -18.32
CA HIS A 104 5.27 -6.10 -19.73
C HIS A 104 3.74 -6.17 -19.91
N VAL A 105 3.00 -6.66 -18.91
CA VAL A 105 1.53 -6.66 -18.93
C VAL A 105 1.02 -5.24 -18.80
N ALA A 106 1.64 -4.39 -17.98
CA ALA A 106 1.24 -2.98 -17.83
C ALA A 106 1.33 -2.25 -19.18
N ARG A 107 2.44 -2.43 -19.88
CA ARG A 107 2.64 -1.88 -21.23
C ARG A 107 1.63 -2.43 -22.24
N TRP A 108 1.32 -3.72 -22.16
CA TRP A 108 0.30 -4.33 -23.03
C TRP A 108 -1.08 -3.73 -22.76
N VAL A 109 -1.51 -3.63 -21.50
CA VAL A 109 -2.81 -3.06 -21.10
C VAL A 109 -2.92 -1.60 -21.53
N ALA A 110 -1.90 -0.76 -21.26
CA ALA A 110 -1.90 0.64 -21.68
C ALA A 110 -2.11 0.78 -23.20
N ASN A 111 -1.37 0.00 -23.99
CA ASN A 111 -1.54 -0.02 -25.45
C ASN A 111 -2.93 -0.49 -25.89
N GLN A 112 -3.54 -1.46 -25.19
CA GLN A 112 -4.90 -1.91 -25.52
C GLN A 112 -5.95 -0.87 -25.17
N LEU A 113 -5.84 -0.21 -24.01
CA LEU A 113 -6.76 0.85 -23.61
C LEU A 113 -6.74 2.03 -24.60
N CYS A 114 -5.56 2.42 -25.07
CA CYS A 114 -5.42 3.42 -26.13
C CYS A 114 -6.11 2.99 -27.44
N LYS A 115 -6.02 1.70 -27.81
CA LYS A 115 -6.58 1.17 -29.06
C LYS A 115 -8.09 0.93 -29.00
N GLU A 116 -8.59 0.35 -27.92
CA GLU A 116 -9.99 -0.08 -27.79
C GLU A 116 -10.90 1.03 -27.31
N MET A 117 -10.41 1.90 -26.42
CA MET A 117 -11.22 2.96 -25.81
C MET A 117 -10.82 4.38 -26.22
N GLY A 118 -9.67 4.56 -26.88
CA GLY A 118 -9.14 5.89 -27.22
C GLY A 118 -8.74 6.72 -26.00
N VAL A 119 -8.52 6.10 -24.85
CA VAL A 119 -8.09 6.79 -23.62
C VAL A 119 -6.57 6.92 -23.59
N SER A 120 -6.07 8.04 -23.07
CA SER A 120 -4.64 8.21 -22.80
C SER A 120 -4.24 7.33 -21.62
N ALA A 121 -3.31 6.39 -21.82
CA ALA A 121 -2.83 5.50 -20.78
C ALA A 121 -1.30 5.40 -20.83
N GLU A 122 -0.67 5.52 -19.66
CA GLU A 122 0.79 5.42 -19.51
C GLU A 122 1.13 4.28 -18.54
N SER A 123 2.20 3.53 -18.84
CA SER A 123 2.68 2.44 -18.00
C SER A 123 4.03 2.79 -17.39
N ILE A 124 4.16 2.66 -16.06
CA ILE A 124 5.40 2.89 -15.30
C ILE A 124 6.15 1.54 -15.09
#